data_AF-A0A562KJ95-F1
#
_entry.id   AF-A0A562KJ95-F1
#
_cell.length_a   1.000
_cell.length_b   1.000
_cell.length_c   1.000
_cell.angle_alpha   90.00
_cell.angle_beta   90.00
_cell.angle_gamma   90.00
#
_symmetry.space_group_name_H-M   'P 1'
#
loop_
_entity.id
_entity.type
_entity.pdbx_description
1 polymer ?
#
loop_
_entity_poly.entity_id
_entity_poly.type
_entity_poly.pdbx_seq_one_letter_code
_entity_poly.pdbx_strand_id
1 'polypeptide(L)'
;MSWIERIFGNKNKSEINKEISIHKNEIIQSNFNHIDESVIPKIEYIQLTTNWNADPVLPKIELKIDQTELIMDIYLNYYVFDNFKKGDKVKIRFKNCTLYSLNTCNDEGYYYGQYRTNPSELPWGEFYEIISGLDKNMPNPIEIIVNNNSEKKHFIFFFKDETFECLASDHELEFYNEKLNILHQNKIYRIFLDDKEIGISELEKADAPMGVVTGKLNFIDTKFGYGFLKEYCENNQIELAYDYPEVKMISTMSIPKLKITNNVGIEIKGVGNQISGMDNEEYQIEIFGIPYPFYEEEFPIHVAEYKSIFDKK
;
A
#
# COMPACT_ATOMS: atom_id res chain seq x y z
N MET A 1 -27.18 -18.25 -61.60
CA MET A 1 -26.87 -16.89 -62.09
C MET A 1 -26.62 -16.01 -60.87
N SER A 2 -25.45 -15.39 -60.80
CA SER A 2 -25.10 -14.52 -59.68
C SER A 2 -25.79 -13.16 -59.83
N TRP A 3 -26.01 -12.45 -58.71
CA TRP A 3 -26.66 -11.12 -58.67
C TRP A 3 -25.95 -10.07 -59.54
N ILE A 4 -24.65 -10.29 -59.81
CA ILE A 4 -23.79 -9.41 -60.60
C ILE A 4 -24.09 -9.51 -62.11
N GLU A 5 -24.51 -10.67 -62.62
CA GLU A 5 -24.81 -10.88 -64.05
C GLU A 5 -26.15 -10.24 -64.47
N ARG A 6 -27.02 -9.91 -63.51
CA ARG A 6 -28.34 -9.27 -63.77
C ARG A 6 -28.27 -7.76 -63.97
N ILE A 7 -27.22 -7.09 -63.49
CA ILE A 7 -27.18 -5.62 -63.46
C ILE A 7 -26.35 -5.04 -64.61
N PHE A 8 -25.25 -5.68 -65.03
CA PHE A 8 -24.25 -5.01 -65.88
C PHE A 8 -24.18 -5.49 -67.34
N GLY A 9 -24.93 -6.53 -67.71
CA GLY A 9 -24.84 -7.10 -69.06
C GLY A 9 -23.41 -7.52 -69.43
N ASN A 10 -23.19 -7.91 -70.68
CA ASN A 10 -21.92 -8.49 -71.15
C ASN A 10 -20.86 -7.40 -71.41
N LYS A 11 -20.54 -6.58 -70.41
CA LYS A 11 -19.49 -5.55 -70.45
C LYS A 11 -18.20 -6.04 -69.82
N ASN A 12 -17.07 -5.63 -70.41
CA ASN A 12 -15.76 -6.14 -70.04
C ASN A 12 -15.25 -5.49 -68.73
N LYS A 13 -14.50 -6.26 -67.93
CA LYS A 13 -14.13 -5.94 -66.54
C LYS A 13 -13.36 -4.62 -66.37
N SER A 14 -12.73 -4.11 -67.43
CA SER A 14 -12.01 -2.83 -67.44
C SER A 14 -12.91 -1.60 -67.54
N GLU A 15 -14.11 -1.71 -68.11
CA GLU A 15 -15.07 -0.59 -68.24
C GLU A 15 -15.81 -0.36 -66.92
N ILE A 16 -16.16 -1.44 -66.21
CA ILE A 16 -16.81 -1.41 -64.89
C ILE A 16 -15.90 -0.73 -63.85
N ASN A 17 -14.59 -0.99 -63.89
CA ASN A 17 -13.64 -0.36 -62.97
C ASN A 17 -13.44 1.14 -63.22
N LYS A 18 -13.68 1.62 -64.45
CA LYS A 18 -13.53 3.05 -64.80
C LYS A 18 -14.73 3.87 -64.34
N GLU A 19 -15.95 3.34 -64.46
CA GLU A 19 -17.17 3.98 -63.93
C GLU A 19 -17.19 3.98 -62.39
N ILE A 20 -16.72 2.91 -61.72
CA ILE A 20 -16.61 2.87 -60.25
C ILE A 20 -15.59 3.90 -59.73
N SER A 21 -14.53 4.18 -60.48
CA SER A 21 -13.52 5.17 -60.08
C SER A 21 -13.97 6.62 -60.26
N ILE A 22 -14.84 6.89 -61.25
CA ILE A 22 -15.43 8.22 -61.47
C ILE A 22 -16.52 8.49 -60.42
N HIS A 23 -17.35 7.50 -60.10
CA HIS A 23 -18.39 7.65 -59.06
C HIS A 23 -17.82 7.74 -57.64
N LYS A 24 -16.68 7.09 -57.35
CA LYS A 24 -15.97 7.29 -56.07
C LYS A 24 -15.43 8.71 -55.90
N ASN A 25 -14.93 9.35 -56.96
CA ASN A 25 -14.40 10.71 -56.86
C ASN A 25 -15.50 11.80 -56.77
N GLU A 26 -16.66 11.60 -57.40
CA GLU A 26 -17.79 12.53 -57.28
C GLU A 26 -18.52 12.43 -55.93
N ILE A 27 -18.56 11.26 -55.30
CA ILE A 27 -19.11 11.07 -53.94
C ILE A 27 -18.15 11.64 -52.87
N ILE A 28 -16.83 11.58 -53.10
CA ILE A 28 -15.84 12.12 -52.16
C ILE A 28 -15.75 13.67 -52.22
N GLN A 29 -16.10 14.30 -53.35
CA GLN A 29 -16.08 15.77 -53.47
C GLN A 29 -17.41 16.49 -53.20
N SER A 30 -18.54 15.79 -53.04
CA SER A 30 -19.86 16.43 -52.85
C SER A 30 -20.40 16.42 -51.41
N ASN A 31 -19.70 15.79 -50.45
CA ASN A 31 -20.13 15.75 -49.04
C ASN A 31 -19.17 16.42 -48.03
N PHE A 32 -18.16 17.17 -48.48
CA PHE A 32 -17.40 18.08 -47.63
C PHE A 32 -18.02 19.48 -47.64
N ASN A 33 -19.27 19.57 -47.19
CA ASN A 33 -19.78 20.83 -46.65
C ASN A 33 -19.44 20.86 -45.17
N HIS A 34 -18.50 21.74 -44.80
CA HIS A 34 -18.21 22.26 -43.47
C HIS A 34 -18.78 21.43 -42.30
N ILE A 35 -18.05 20.40 -41.88
CA ILE A 35 -18.04 20.06 -40.46
C ILE A 35 -17.15 21.12 -39.83
N ASP A 36 -17.77 22.01 -39.07
CA ASP A 36 -17.06 22.91 -38.19
C ASP A 36 -16.20 22.04 -37.24
N GLU A 37 -14.88 22.13 -37.32
CA GLU A 37 -13.94 21.51 -36.35
C GLU A 37 -14.05 22.15 -34.95
N SER A 38 -15.16 22.84 -34.66
CA SER A 38 -15.47 23.39 -33.37
C SER A 38 -16.07 22.32 -32.45
N VAL A 39 -15.21 21.89 -31.52
CA VAL A 39 -15.52 21.24 -30.24
C VAL A 39 -15.83 19.75 -30.30
N ILE A 40 -14.83 18.92 -30.63
CA ILE A 40 -14.72 17.64 -29.94
C ILE A 40 -14.47 17.98 -28.45
N PRO A 41 -15.33 17.56 -27.52
CA PRO A 41 -15.14 17.89 -26.11
C PRO A 41 -13.82 17.28 -25.63
N LYS A 42 -12.83 18.13 -25.39
CA LYS A 42 -11.55 17.73 -24.80
C LYS A 42 -11.81 17.20 -23.39
N ILE A 43 -11.32 16.01 -23.07
CA ILE A 43 -11.37 15.47 -21.72
C ILE A 43 -10.48 16.34 -20.82
N GLU A 44 -11.07 16.85 -19.74
CA GLU A 44 -10.36 17.58 -18.69
C GLU A 44 -10.19 16.65 -17.49
N TYR A 45 -8.96 16.53 -17.00
CA TYR A 45 -8.62 15.57 -15.95
C TYR A 45 -7.47 16.05 -15.06
N ILE A 46 -7.34 15.42 -13.89
CA ILE A 46 -6.20 15.53 -12.98
C ILE A 46 -5.51 14.17 -12.92
N GLN A 47 -4.20 14.12 -13.20
CA GLN A 47 -3.39 12.92 -12.96
C GLN A 47 -3.04 12.82 -11.47
N LEU A 48 -3.38 11.69 -10.86
CA LEU A 48 -3.22 11.42 -9.44
C LEU A 48 -1.90 10.67 -9.14
N THR A 49 -1.38 9.92 -10.13
CA THR A 49 -0.11 9.18 -10.09
C THR A 49 1.07 10.03 -10.56
N THR A 50 1.46 11.03 -9.76
CA THR A 50 2.58 11.93 -10.11
C THR A 50 3.93 11.49 -9.51
N ASN A 51 3.90 10.87 -8.34
CA ASN A 51 5.07 10.39 -7.59
C ASN A 51 4.91 8.95 -7.07
N TRP A 52 3.92 8.23 -7.61
CA TRP A 52 3.66 6.82 -7.37
C TRP A 52 2.87 6.27 -8.55
N ASN A 53 2.93 4.96 -8.78
CA ASN A 53 2.05 4.25 -9.72
C ASN A 53 2.01 2.75 -9.37
N ALA A 54 1.07 2.01 -9.96
CA ALA A 54 0.92 0.57 -9.81
C ALA A 54 2.12 -0.19 -10.42
N ASP A 55 2.46 -1.35 -9.86
CA ASP A 55 3.48 -2.24 -10.42
C ASP A 55 3.15 -2.53 -11.90
N PRO A 56 4.08 -2.26 -12.84
CA PRO A 56 3.78 -2.28 -14.26
C PRO A 56 3.67 -3.70 -14.82
N VAL A 57 4.05 -4.73 -14.06
CA VAL A 57 4.04 -6.13 -14.50
C VAL A 57 2.94 -6.91 -13.79
N LEU A 58 2.78 -6.70 -12.48
CA LEU A 58 1.88 -7.49 -11.65
C LEU A 58 1.24 -6.66 -10.53
N PRO A 59 0.33 -5.73 -10.87
CA PRO A 59 -0.30 -4.84 -9.88
C PRO A 59 -1.16 -5.59 -8.86
N LYS A 60 -1.68 -6.79 -9.20
CA LYS A 60 -2.61 -7.61 -8.40
C LYS A 60 -3.74 -6.78 -7.80
N ILE A 61 -4.67 -6.39 -8.66
CA ILE A 61 -5.83 -5.58 -8.29
C ILE A 61 -6.77 -6.40 -7.43
N GLU A 62 -6.86 -6.07 -6.15
CA GLU A 62 -7.82 -6.66 -5.21
C GLU A 62 -8.88 -5.61 -4.85
N LEU A 63 -10.15 -5.94 -5.08
CA LEU A 63 -11.28 -5.06 -4.78
C LEU A 63 -12.12 -5.64 -3.64
N LYS A 64 -12.47 -4.79 -2.67
CA LYS A 64 -13.34 -5.13 -1.55
C LYS A 64 -14.34 -4.01 -1.31
N ILE A 65 -15.61 -4.37 -1.13
CA ILE A 65 -16.65 -3.43 -0.70
C ILE A 65 -16.74 -3.46 0.83
N ASP A 66 -16.71 -2.29 1.45
CA ASP A 66 -16.95 -2.10 2.88
C ASP A 66 -18.03 -1.01 3.08
N GLN A 67 -19.25 -1.46 3.37
CA GLN A 67 -20.45 -0.60 3.45
C GLN A 67 -20.68 0.22 2.17
N THR A 68 -20.31 1.49 2.17
CA THR A 68 -20.44 2.42 1.04
C THR A 68 -19.10 2.77 0.40
N GLU A 69 -18.00 2.20 0.90
CA GLU A 69 -16.66 2.40 0.36
C GLU A 69 -16.28 1.25 -0.56
N LEU A 70 -15.57 1.59 -1.64
CA LEU A 70 -14.84 0.62 -2.44
C LEU A 70 -13.36 0.75 -2.09
N ILE A 71 -12.75 -0.37 -1.68
CA ILE A 71 -11.35 -0.45 -1.32
C ILE A 71 -10.65 -1.21 -2.44
N MET A 72 -9.63 -0.58 -3.03
CA MET A 72 -8.70 -1.20 -3.96
C MET A 72 -7.35 -1.37 -3.29
N ASP A 73 -6.74 -2.53 -3.46
CA ASP A 73 -5.39 -2.82 -3.00
C ASP A 73 -4.53 -3.29 -4.18
N ILE A 74 -3.33 -2.71 -4.32
CA ILE A 74 -2.42 -2.96 -5.45
C ILE A 74 -0.96 -2.83 -5.01
N TYR A 75 -0.06 -3.52 -5.71
CA TYR A 75 1.38 -3.33 -5.57
C TYR A 75 1.86 -2.05 -6.25
N LEU A 76 2.89 -1.43 -5.66
CA LEU A 76 3.51 -0.21 -6.17
C LEU A 76 4.71 -0.50 -7.09
N ASN A 77 4.91 0.40 -8.05
CA ASN A 77 6.06 0.37 -8.95
C ASN A 77 7.35 0.80 -8.25
N TYR A 78 8.08 -0.16 -7.70
CA TYR A 78 9.41 0.07 -7.12
C TYR A 78 10.55 0.13 -8.15
N TYR A 79 10.26 -0.05 -9.45
CA TYR A 79 11.28 0.03 -10.50
C TYR A 79 11.54 1.48 -10.93
N VAL A 80 10.50 2.31 -10.90
CA VAL A 80 10.54 3.71 -11.37
C VAL A 80 10.63 4.70 -10.21
N PHE A 81 10.04 4.36 -9.06
CA PHE A 81 9.92 5.26 -7.92
C PHE A 81 10.80 4.79 -6.76
N ASP A 82 11.93 5.48 -6.54
CA ASP A 82 12.95 5.12 -5.55
C ASP A 82 12.45 5.13 -4.10
N ASN A 83 11.33 5.80 -3.83
CA ASN A 83 10.68 5.85 -2.53
C ASN A 83 9.91 4.57 -2.18
N PHE A 84 9.79 3.61 -3.10
CA PHE A 84 9.13 2.32 -2.86
C PHE A 84 10.10 1.16 -3.00
N LYS A 85 9.80 0.08 -2.27
CA LYS A 85 10.52 -1.19 -2.28
C LYS A 85 9.62 -2.30 -2.81
N LYS A 86 10.26 -3.39 -3.25
CA LYS A 86 9.54 -4.58 -3.71
C LYS A 86 8.57 -5.09 -2.63
N GLY A 87 7.29 -5.15 -2.98
CA GLY A 87 6.22 -5.61 -2.10
C GLY A 87 5.49 -4.51 -1.36
N ASP A 88 5.89 -3.24 -1.52
CA ASP A 88 5.06 -2.11 -1.10
C ASP A 88 3.74 -2.13 -1.88
N LYS A 89 2.68 -1.71 -1.21
CA LYS A 89 1.31 -1.65 -1.69
C LYS A 89 0.70 -0.29 -1.39
N VAL A 90 -0.34 0.05 -2.13
CA VAL A 90 -1.22 1.17 -1.83
C VAL A 90 -2.65 0.68 -1.75
N LYS A 91 -3.33 1.10 -0.68
CA LYS A 91 -4.77 0.96 -0.52
C LYS A 91 -5.44 2.26 -0.94
N ILE A 92 -6.32 2.19 -1.92
CA ILE A 92 -7.13 3.30 -2.40
C ILE A 92 -8.54 3.12 -1.87
N ARG A 93 -9.03 4.07 -1.07
CA ARG A 93 -10.40 4.07 -0.54
C ARG A 93 -11.25 5.07 -1.30
N PHE A 94 -12.21 4.57 -2.05
CA PHE A 94 -13.20 5.39 -2.75
C PHE A 94 -14.44 5.58 -1.88
N LYS A 95 -14.61 6.78 -1.34
CA LYS A 95 -15.69 7.10 -0.39
C LYS A 95 -17.03 7.19 -1.09
N ASN A 96 -18.08 6.66 -0.46
CA ASN A 96 -19.45 6.68 -0.97
C ASN A 96 -19.54 6.29 -2.45
N CYS A 97 -18.84 5.22 -2.83
CA CYS A 97 -18.78 4.71 -4.18
C CYS A 97 -20.17 4.19 -4.58
N THR A 98 -20.66 4.60 -5.75
CA THR A 98 -21.98 4.20 -6.25
C THR A 98 -21.88 2.98 -7.15
N LEU A 99 -20.90 2.97 -8.05
CA LEU A 99 -20.61 1.86 -8.94
C LEU A 99 -19.16 1.89 -9.40
N TYR A 100 -18.68 0.74 -9.84
CA TYR A 100 -17.38 0.60 -10.50
C TYR A 100 -17.43 -0.38 -11.66
N SER A 101 -16.41 -0.32 -12.50
CA SER A 101 -16.08 -1.29 -13.53
C SER A 101 -14.61 -1.67 -13.40
N LEU A 102 -14.33 -2.97 -13.47
CA LEU A 102 -12.99 -3.48 -13.73
C LEU A 102 -13.10 -4.32 -14.99
N ASN A 103 -12.71 -3.73 -16.12
CA ASN A 103 -12.83 -4.34 -17.44
C ASN A 103 -11.46 -4.81 -17.97
N THR A 104 -11.49 -5.61 -19.02
CA THR A 104 -10.30 -6.25 -19.59
C THR A 104 -9.65 -5.44 -20.72
N CYS A 105 -9.94 -4.14 -20.84
CA CYS A 105 -9.19 -3.31 -21.76
C CYS A 105 -7.76 -3.18 -21.25
N ASN A 106 -6.82 -3.62 -22.06
CA ASN A 106 -5.38 -3.52 -21.85
C ASN A 106 -4.77 -2.45 -22.77
N ASP A 107 -3.45 -2.27 -22.69
CA ASP A 107 -2.72 -1.25 -23.43
C ASP A 107 -2.89 -1.41 -24.94
N GLU A 108 -2.70 -2.62 -25.47
CA GLU A 108 -2.89 -2.91 -26.89
C GLU A 108 -4.30 -2.54 -27.35
N GLY A 109 -5.33 -3.01 -26.63
CA GLY A 109 -6.74 -2.70 -26.94
C GLY A 109 -7.00 -1.19 -26.93
N TYR A 110 -6.42 -0.47 -25.97
CA TYR A 110 -6.53 0.98 -25.88
C TYR A 110 -5.94 1.69 -27.10
N TYR A 111 -4.72 1.33 -27.51
CA TYR A 111 -4.08 1.89 -28.70
C TYR A 111 -4.78 1.50 -30.02
N TYR A 112 -5.53 0.40 -30.04
CA TYR A 112 -6.40 0.01 -31.15
C TYR A 112 -7.79 0.68 -31.13
N GLY A 113 -8.07 1.57 -30.18
CA GLY A 113 -9.34 2.28 -30.08
C GLY A 113 -10.50 1.39 -29.61
N GLN A 114 -10.21 0.35 -28.83
CA GLN A 114 -11.23 -0.54 -28.24
C GLN A 114 -11.81 0.02 -26.93
N TYR A 115 -11.34 1.19 -26.51
CA TYR A 115 -11.86 1.90 -25.35
C TYR A 115 -12.63 3.15 -25.75
N ARG A 116 -13.33 3.73 -24.79
CA ARG A 116 -14.16 4.93 -24.96
C ARG A 116 -13.37 6.25 -24.98
N THR A 117 -12.06 6.18 -24.77
CA THR A 117 -11.10 7.29 -24.90
C THR A 117 -9.89 6.82 -25.71
N ASN A 118 -9.00 7.74 -26.06
CA ASN A 118 -7.78 7.40 -26.80
C ASN A 118 -6.53 8.12 -26.23
N PRO A 119 -5.32 7.68 -26.60
CA PRO A 119 -4.06 8.22 -26.05
C PRO A 119 -3.84 9.73 -26.25
N SER A 120 -4.51 10.36 -27.22
CA SER A 120 -4.41 11.82 -27.43
C SER A 120 -5.31 12.63 -26.50
N GLU A 121 -6.33 12.00 -25.92
CA GLU A 121 -7.29 12.63 -25.00
C GLU A 121 -6.97 12.31 -23.55
N LEU A 122 -6.63 11.04 -23.26
CA LEU A 122 -6.30 10.55 -21.93
C LEU A 122 -5.15 9.53 -22.06
N PRO A 123 -3.94 9.82 -21.56
CA PRO A 123 -2.81 8.90 -21.69
C PRO A 123 -3.04 7.57 -20.95
N TRP A 124 -2.42 6.50 -21.44
CA TRP A 124 -2.50 5.17 -20.82
C TRP A 124 -1.56 5.04 -19.60
N GLY A 125 -1.91 4.14 -18.68
CA GLY A 125 -1.04 3.66 -17.60
C GLY A 125 -1.07 4.46 -16.31
N GLU A 126 -1.97 5.43 -16.19
CA GLU A 126 -2.03 6.35 -15.05
C GLU A 126 -3.40 6.32 -14.37
N PHE A 127 -3.46 6.94 -13.18
CA PHE A 127 -4.68 7.15 -12.40
C PHE A 127 -5.16 8.59 -12.54
N TYR A 128 -6.44 8.76 -12.85
CA TYR A 128 -7.05 10.05 -13.17
C TYR A 128 -8.34 10.32 -12.40
N GLU A 129 -8.55 11.58 -12.01
CA GLU A 129 -9.87 12.16 -11.74
C GLU A 129 -10.34 12.91 -13.00
N ILE A 130 -11.49 12.53 -13.55
CA ILE A 130 -12.08 13.20 -14.71
C ILE A 130 -12.98 14.35 -14.24
N ILE A 131 -12.67 15.56 -14.72
CA ILE A 131 -13.40 16.80 -14.41
C ILE A 131 -14.55 17.00 -15.40
N SER A 132 -14.29 16.84 -16.69
CA SER A 132 -15.28 17.03 -17.74
C SER A 132 -14.88 16.33 -19.05
N GLY A 133 -15.81 16.28 -20.03
CA GLY A 133 -15.54 15.79 -21.38
C GLY A 133 -15.68 14.28 -21.59
N LEU A 134 -15.83 13.49 -20.53
CA LEU A 134 -16.16 12.06 -20.60
C LEU A 134 -17.50 11.78 -19.92
N ASP A 135 -18.31 10.92 -20.53
CA ASP A 135 -19.60 10.55 -19.95
C ASP A 135 -19.42 9.58 -18.77
N LYS A 136 -20.37 9.62 -17.82
CA LYS A 136 -20.31 8.80 -16.60
C LYS A 136 -20.93 7.40 -16.77
N ASN A 137 -21.28 6.97 -17.99
CA ASN A 137 -21.71 5.59 -18.20
C ASN A 137 -20.48 4.68 -18.23
N MET A 138 -20.40 3.75 -17.29
CA MET A 138 -19.23 2.88 -17.16
C MET A 138 -19.21 1.78 -18.23
N PRO A 139 -18.02 1.34 -18.68
CA PRO A 139 -17.88 0.14 -19.48
C PRO A 139 -18.29 -1.11 -18.68
N ASN A 140 -18.64 -2.19 -19.38
CA ASN A 140 -18.94 -3.47 -18.73
C ASN A 140 -17.65 -4.20 -18.33
N PRO A 141 -17.65 -4.99 -17.24
CA PRO A 141 -18.77 -5.24 -16.32
C PRO A 141 -18.99 -4.06 -15.35
N ILE A 142 -20.24 -3.85 -14.93
CA ILE A 142 -20.62 -2.80 -13.97
C ILE A 142 -21.11 -3.46 -12.68
N GLU A 143 -20.52 -3.05 -11.57
CA GLU A 143 -20.92 -3.48 -10.21
C GLU A 143 -21.50 -2.29 -9.45
N ILE A 144 -22.72 -2.44 -8.94
CA ILE A 144 -23.45 -1.38 -8.20
C ILE A 144 -23.28 -1.61 -6.71
N ILE A 145 -22.82 -0.58 -5.99
CA ILE A 145 -22.61 -0.60 -4.53
C ILE A 145 -23.75 0.12 -3.81
N VAL A 146 -23.97 1.40 -4.13
CA VAL A 146 -25.04 2.23 -3.55
C VAL A 146 -25.73 3.04 -4.63
N ASN A 147 -27.05 3.03 -4.63
CA ASN A 147 -27.84 3.86 -5.53
C ASN A 147 -28.19 5.19 -4.84
N ASN A 148 -27.42 6.25 -5.13
CA ASN A 148 -27.72 7.60 -4.64
C ASN A 148 -27.52 8.65 -5.75
N ASN A 149 -28.30 9.74 -5.66
CA ASN A 149 -28.33 10.80 -6.67
C ASN A 149 -27.37 11.97 -6.37
N SER A 150 -26.39 11.79 -5.49
CA SER A 150 -25.42 12.86 -5.23
C SER A 150 -24.39 12.93 -6.35
N GLU A 151 -23.92 14.14 -6.64
CA GLU A 151 -22.85 14.34 -7.60
C GLU A 151 -21.60 13.56 -7.17
N LYS A 152 -21.05 12.77 -8.10
CA LYS A 152 -19.86 11.95 -7.89
C LYS A 152 -18.73 12.39 -8.79
N LYS A 153 -17.52 12.31 -8.28
CA LYS A 153 -16.30 12.34 -9.07
C LYS A 153 -16.19 11.05 -9.87
N HIS A 154 -15.50 11.14 -11.00
CA HIS A 154 -15.27 10.01 -11.90
C HIS A 154 -13.77 9.71 -11.90
N PHE A 155 -13.42 8.49 -11.50
CA PHE A 155 -12.04 8.04 -11.43
C PHE A 155 -11.78 6.94 -12.47
N ILE A 156 -10.62 6.99 -13.11
CA ILE A 156 -10.15 5.98 -14.08
C ILE A 156 -8.71 5.62 -13.75
N PHE A 157 -8.41 4.32 -13.65
CA PHE A 157 -7.04 3.82 -13.50
C PHE A 157 -6.75 2.76 -14.56
N PHE A 158 -5.81 3.07 -15.44
CA PHE A 158 -5.29 2.12 -16.43
C PHE A 158 -4.19 1.26 -15.83
N PHE A 159 -4.41 -0.05 -15.78
CA PHE A 159 -3.39 -1.03 -15.42
C PHE A 159 -2.81 -1.67 -16.68
N LYS A 160 -1.94 -2.68 -16.52
CA LYS A 160 -1.36 -3.36 -17.68
C LYS A 160 -2.41 -4.13 -18.48
N ASP A 161 -3.17 -4.99 -17.81
CA ASP A 161 -4.08 -5.97 -18.45
C ASP A 161 -5.57 -5.61 -18.22
N GLU A 162 -5.85 -4.62 -17.37
CA GLU A 162 -7.20 -4.21 -16.99
C GLU A 162 -7.34 -2.68 -16.95
N THR A 163 -8.58 -2.21 -17.03
CA THR A 163 -8.93 -0.81 -16.77
C THR A 163 -10.00 -0.73 -15.68
N PHE A 164 -9.72 0.05 -14.66
CA PHE A 164 -10.65 0.33 -13.57
C PHE A 164 -11.31 1.69 -13.78
N GLU A 165 -12.61 1.76 -13.51
CA GLU A 165 -13.35 3.01 -13.42
C GLU A 165 -14.33 2.99 -12.26
N CYS A 166 -14.55 4.12 -11.58
CA CYS A 166 -15.62 4.22 -10.59
C CYS A 166 -16.20 5.62 -10.43
N LEU A 167 -17.39 5.68 -9.83
CA LEU A 167 -18.01 6.92 -9.35
C LEU A 167 -17.99 6.93 -7.82
N ALA A 168 -17.36 7.94 -7.24
CA ALA A 168 -17.21 8.08 -5.79
C ALA A 168 -17.22 9.56 -5.37
N SER A 169 -17.45 9.86 -4.10
CA SER A 169 -17.38 11.25 -3.61
C SER A 169 -15.96 11.74 -3.47
N ASP A 170 -15.02 10.86 -3.13
CA ASP A 170 -13.60 11.18 -3.00
C ASP A 170 -12.73 9.92 -2.99
N HIS A 171 -11.41 10.08 -2.99
CA HIS A 171 -10.45 8.99 -2.79
C HIS A 171 -9.43 9.31 -1.68
N GLU A 172 -8.94 8.29 -0.98
CA GLU A 172 -7.83 8.39 -0.03
C GLU A 172 -6.80 7.31 -0.31
N LEU A 173 -5.52 7.63 -0.08
CA LEU A 173 -4.39 6.74 -0.30
C LEU A 173 -3.74 6.38 1.03
N GLU A 174 -3.50 5.08 1.24
CA GLU A 174 -2.74 4.54 2.36
C GLU A 174 -1.63 3.65 1.80
N PHE A 175 -0.38 4.12 1.86
CA PHE A 175 0.79 3.37 1.41
C PHE A 175 1.32 2.50 2.54
N TYR A 176 1.59 1.23 2.27
CA TYR A 176 2.03 0.27 3.28
C TYR A 176 2.85 -0.87 2.66
N ASN A 177 3.50 -1.71 3.47
CA ASN A 177 4.15 -2.93 3.01
C ASN A 177 3.70 -4.09 3.89
N GLU A 178 3.16 -5.16 3.32
CA GLU A 178 2.63 -6.31 4.10
C GLU A 178 3.70 -6.98 4.96
N LYS A 179 4.95 -7.08 4.50
CA LYS A 179 6.03 -7.61 5.32
C LYS A 179 6.32 -6.68 6.49
N LEU A 180 6.32 -5.37 6.29
CA LEU A 180 6.48 -4.43 7.41
C LEU A 180 5.23 -4.42 8.32
N ASN A 181 4.02 -4.59 7.80
CA ASN A 181 2.78 -4.60 8.58
C ASN A 181 2.60 -5.87 9.43
N ILE A 182 3.04 -7.03 8.94
CA ILE A 182 3.12 -8.26 9.75
C ILE A 182 4.21 -8.14 10.81
N LEU A 183 5.27 -7.38 10.53
CA LEU A 183 6.30 -7.06 11.51
C LEU A 183 5.89 -5.93 12.47
N HIS A 184 4.97 -5.04 12.08
CA HIS A 184 4.39 -3.95 12.88
C HIS A 184 3.33 -4.42 13.88
N GLN A 185 3.13 -5.72 14.07
CA GLN A 185 2.53 -6.14 15.34
C GLN A 185 3.51 -5.74 16.43
N ASN A 186 3.17 -4.70 17.20
CA ASN A 186 3.83 -4.40 18.48
C ASN A 186 3.87 -5.72 19.27
N LYS A 187 5.01 -6.39 19.21
CA LYS A 187 5.20 -7.66 19.90
C LYS A 187 5.24 -7.31 21.37
N ILE A 188 4.24 -7.79 22.11
CA ILE A 188 4.23 -7.64 23.56
C ILE A 188 5.08 -8.76 24.13
N TYR A 189 6.18 -8.38 24.76
CA TYR A 189 7.06 -9.26 25.50
C TYR A 189 6.65 -9.26 26.96
N ARG A 190 6.60 -10.45 27.56
CA ARG A 190 6.29 -10.62 28.98
C ARG A 190 7.58 -10.76 29.77
N ILE A 191 7.67 -10.03 30.87
CA ILE A 191 8.83 -9.97 31.75
C ILE A 191 8.50 -10.69 33.05
N PHE A 192 9.37 -11.62 33.43
CA PHE A 192 9.27 -12.43 34.62
C PHE A 192 10.52 -12.27 35.48
N LEU A 193 10.33 -12.21 36.79
CA LEU A 193 11.40 -12.47 37.76
C LEU A 193 11.12 -13.81 38.42
N ASP A 194 12.08 -14.73 38.31
CA ASP A 194 11.84 -16.15 38.56
C ASP A 194 10.71 -16.65 37.64
N ASP A 195 9.55 -17.01 38.19
CA ASP A 195 8.35 -17.42 37.46
C ASP A 195 7.19 -16.43 37.61
N LYS A 196 7.43 -15.28 38.25
CA LYS A 196 6.41 -14.27 38.50
C LYS A 196 6.45 -13.21 37.40
N GLU A 197 5.36 -13.12 36.63
CA GLU A 197 5.18 -12.02 35.68
C GLU A 197 5.13 -10.69 36.46
N ILE A 198 5.97 -9.75 36.07
CA ILE A 198 6.04 -8.41 36.68
C ILE A 198 5.54 -7.34 35.74
N GLY A 199 5.61 -7.54 34.43
CA GLY A 199 5.31 -6.51 33.45
C GLY A 199 5.39 -6.96 32.01
N ILE A 200 5.14 -6.01 31.12
CA ILE A 200 5.24 -6.17 29.68
C ILE A 200 6.07 -5.03 29.05
N SER A 201 6.66 -5.29 27.89
CA SER A 201 7.35 -4.28 27.08
C SER A 201 7.16 -4.56 25.60
N GLU A 202 7.21 -3.52 24.77
CA GLU A 202 7.22 -3.65 23.31
C GLU A 202 8.64 -3.76 22.74
N LEU A 203 9.66 -3.51 23.57
CA LEU A 203 11.08 -3.47 23.17
C LEU A 203 11.27 -2.58 21.92
N GLU A 204 10.71 -1.38 21.96
CA GLU A 204 10.51 -0.49 20.82
C GLU A 204 11.76 0.25 20.32
N LYS A 205 12.91 0.09 20.98
CA LYS A 205 14.19 0.69 20.60
C LYS A 205 15.29 -0.37 20.52
N ALA A 206 16.36 -0.08 19.78
CA ALA A 206 17.43 -1.04 19.53
C ALA A 206 18.78 -0.44 19.13
N ASP A 207 19.83 -1.23 19.34
CA ASP A 207 21.12 -1.14 18.66
C ASP A 207 21.40 -2.50 18.01
N ALA A 208 20.99 -2.62 16.74
CA ALA A 208 21.02 -3.89 16.01
C ALA A 208 22.42 -4.51 15.85
N PRO A 209 23.49 -3.74 15.53
CA PRO A 209 24.86 -4.26 15.52
C PRO A 209 25.31 -4.91 16.84
N MET A 210 24.84 -4.38 17.96
CA MET A 210 25.21 -4.85 19.29
C MET A 210 24.26 -5.93 19.82
N GLY A 211 23.22 -6.29 19.06
CA GLY A 211 22.18 -7.22 19.48
C GLY A 211 21.42 -6.69 20.71
N VAL A 212 21.23 -5.37 20.80
CA VAL A 212 20.57 -4.73 21.94
C VAL A 212 19.13 -4.38 21.57
N VAL A 213 18.22 -4.62 22.50
CA VAL A 213 16.85 -4.11 22.47
C VAL A 213 16.52 -3.49 23.81
N THR A 214 15.79 -2.38 23.78
CA THR A 214 15.32 -1.67 24.97
C THR A 214 13.91 -1.17 24.75
N GLY A 215 13.15 -1.11 25.82
CA GLY A 215 11.78 -0.60 25.74
C GLY A 215 11.22 -0.24 27.10
N LYS A 216 10.12 0.51 27.09
CA LYS A 216 9.38 0.84 28.31
C LYS A 216 8.87 -0.44 28.97
N LEU A 217 9.11 -0.57 30.27
CA LEU A 217 8.58 -1.63 31.12
C LEU A 217 7.30 -1.13 31.79
N ASN A 218 6.17 -1.72 31.40
CA ASN A 218 4.88 -1.48 32.02
C ASN A 218 4.60 -2.59 33.04
N PHE A 219 4.67 -2.26 34.33
CA PHE A 219 4.34 -3.21 35.38
C PHE A 219 2.85 -3.59 35.37
N ILE A 220 2.54 -4.85 35.67
CA ILE A 220 1.15 -5.32 35.74
C ILE A 220 0.42 -4.91 37.03
N ASP A 221 1.16 -4.41 38.03
CA ASP A 221 0.66 -4.07 39.35
C ASP A 221 1.52 -2.94 39.95
N THR A 222 0.90 -2.00 40.65
CA THR A 222 1.56 -0.82 41.25
C THR A 222 2.50 -1.18 42.41
N LYS A 223 2.46 -2.41 42.93
CA LYS A 223 3.44 -2.90 43.90
C LYS A 223 4.83 -3.07 43.31
N PHE A 224 4.94 -3.21 41.98
CA PHE A 224 6.23 -3.30 41.30
C PHE A 224 6.75 -1.89 41.03
N GLY A 225 8.03 -1.69 41.30
CA GLY A 225 8.69 -0.38 41.29
C GLY A 225 9.98 -0.43 42.10
N TYR A 226 10.46 0.72 42.53
CA TYR A 226 11.77 0.91 43.15
C TYR A 226 11.95 0.02 44.37
N GLY A 227 10.99 0.05 45.31
CA GLY A 227 11.08 -0.72 46.56
C GLY A 227 11.13 -2.23 46.29
N PHE A 228 10.30 -2.72 45.39
CA PHE A 228 10.27 -4.12 45.00
C PHE A 228 11.57 -4.56 44.30
N LEU A 229 12.06 -3.78 43.33
CA LEU A 229 13.28 -4.10 42.59
C LEU A 229 14.50 -4.08 43.52
N LYS A 230 14.58 -3.09 44.41
CA LYS A 230 15.65 -2.96 45.40
C LYS A 230 15.67 -4.16 46.35
N GLU A 231 14.54 -4.47 46.98
CA GLU A 231 14.41 -5.61 47.88
C GLU A 231 14.75 -6.93 47.16
N TYR A 232 14.30 -7.10 45.91
CA TYR A 232 14.63 -8.26 45.11
C TYR A 232 16.14 -8.39 44.87
N CYS A 233 16.80 -7.30 44.50
CA CYS A 233 18.25 -7.30 44.24
C CYS A 233 19.04 -7.59 45.52
N GLU A 234 18.70 -6.95 46.64
CA GLU A 234 19.35 -7.18 47.94
C GLU A 234 19.22 -8.64 48.39
N ASN A 235 18.01 -9.20 48.32
CA ASN A 235 17.75 -10.59 48.72
C ASN A 235 18.46 -11.62 47.84
N ASN A 236 18.73 -11.29 46.57
CA ASN A 236 19.40 -12.17 45.62
C ASN A 236 20.88 -11.81 45.38
N GLN A 237 21.44 -10.88 46.17
CA GLN A 237 22.84 -10.43 46.04
C GLN A 237 23.18 -9.90 44.63
N ILE A 238 22.23 -9.22 44.00
CA ILE A 238 22.41 -8.58 42.70
C ILE A 238 22.90 -7.15 42.94
N GLU A 239 24.02 -6.81 42.33
CA GLU A 239 24.57 -5.45 42.38
C GLU A 239 23.67 -4.44 41.66
N LEU A 240 23.64 -3.21 42.15
CA LEU A 240 22.96 -2.09 41.50
C LEU A 240 23.99 -1.23 40.80
N ALA A 241 23.75 -0.89 39.53
CA ALA A 241 24.57 0.04 38.78
C ALA A 241 24.49 1.45 39.40
N TYR A 242 23.31 1.84 39.86
CA TYR A 242 23.10 3.00 40.73
C TYR A 242 21.80 2.88 41.52
N ASP A 243 21.77 3.56 42.66
CA ASP A 243 20.64 3.58 43.60
C ASP A 243 20.50 5.00 44.18
N TYR A 244 19.37 5.65 43.91
CA TYR A 244 19.03 6.98 44.42
C TYR A 244 17.68 6.93 45.15
N PRO A 245 17.67 6.58 46.46
CA PRO A 245 16.44 6.39 47.23
C PRO A 245 15.56 7.64 47.35
N GLU A 246 16.19 8.83 47.40
CA GLU A 246 15.50 10.12 47.57
C GLU A 246 14.49 10.40 46.46
N VAL A 247 14.80 9.96 45.24
CA VAL A 247 13.93 10.10 44.06
C VAL A 247 13.34 8.76 43.62
N LYS A 248 13.64 7.67 44.33
CA LYS A 248 13.24 6.30 43.96
C LYS A 248 13.69 5.90 42.55
N MET A 249 14.91 6.26 42.20
CA MET A 249 15.54 5.88 40.94
C MET A 249 16.53 4.74 41.19
N ILE A 250 16.47 3.72 40.35
CA ILE A 250 17.32 2.53 40.47
C ILE A 250 17.74 2.06 39.09
N SER A 251 18.91 1.45 39.03
CA SER A 251 19.32 0.67 37.90
C SER A 251 20.06 -0.57 38.36
N THR A 252 19.60 -1.72 37.90
CA THR A 252 20.16 -3.01 38.29
C THR A 252 21.38 -3.34 37.44
N MET A 253 22.30 -4.14 37.96
CA MET A 253 23.14 -4.97 37.08
C MET A 253 22.30 -6.11 36.49
N SER A 254 22.92 -6.99 35.70
CA SER A 254 22.20 -8.12 35.11
C SER A 254 21.61 -9.04 36.17
N ILE A 255 20.31 -9.30 36.01
CA ILE A 255 19.51 -10.14 36.89
C ILE A 255 19.46 -11.54 36.26
N PRO A 256 20.14 -12.55 36.83
CA PRO A 256 20.23 -13.88 36.19
C PRO A 256 18.88 -14.58 36.01
N LYS A 257 17.91 -14.24 36.86
CA LYS A 257 16.56 -14.84 36.86
C LYS A 257 15.50 -13.95 36.20
N LEU A 258 15.91 -12.89 35.52
CA LEU A 258 15.02 -12.08 34.72
C LEU A 258 14.84 -12.74 33.37
N LYS A 259 13.59 -13.10 33.06
CA LYS A 259 13.22 -13.79 31.85
C LYS A 259 12.28 -12.91 31.03
N ILE A 260 12.60 -12.73 29.76
CA ILE A 260 11.76 -12.02 28.80
C ILE A 260 11.32 -13.01 27.75
N THR A 261 10.01 -13.11 27.49
CA THR A 261 9.47 -14.03 26.50
C THR A 261 8.60 -13.33 25.48
N ASN A 262 8.62 -13.80 24.24
CA ASN A 262 7.67 -13.37 23.22
C ASN A 262 6.29 -14.00 23.45
N ASN A 263 5.33 -13.64 22.59
CA ASN A 263 3.93 -14.08 22.66
C ASN A 263 3.72 -15.60 22.54
N VAL A 264 4.68 -16.33 21.98
CA VAL A 264 4.65 -17.81 21.87
C VAL A 264 5.43 -18.50 23.01
N GLY A 265 5.92 -17.73 23.98
CA GLY A 265 6.62 -18.24 25.17
C GLY A 265 8.10 -18.57 24.95
N ILE A 266 8.68 -18.19 23.81
CA ILE A 266 10.11 -18.33 23.55
C ILE A 266 10.85 -17.23 24.32
N GLU A 267 11.88 -17.62 25.06
CA GLU A 267 12.73 -16.71 25.81
C GLU A 267 13.73 -16.00 24.91
N ILE A 268 13.82 -14.67 25.07
CA ILE A 268 14.81 -13.83 24.40
C ILE A 268 16.09 -13.85 25.24
N LYS A 269 17.09 -14.58 24.76
CA LYS A 269 18.38 -14.72 25.45
C LYS A 269 19.39 -13.72 24.92
N GLY A 270 19.92 -12.90 25.83
CA GLY A 270 21.10 -12.06 25.61
C GLY A 270 22.28 -12.48 26.48
N VAL A 271 23.39 -11.77 26.34
CA VAL A 271 24.56 -11.85 27.23
C VAL A 271 24.25 -11.24 28.60
N GLY A 272 23.36 -10.24 28.64
CA GLY A 272 22.93 -9.59 29.87
C GLY A 272 21.56 -8.94 29.73
N ASN A 273 21.05 -8.44 30.84
CA ASN A 273 19.81 -7.67 30.91
C ASN A 273 19.93 -6.57 31.97
N GLN A 274 18.97 -5.65 32.00
CA GLN A 274 18.94 -4.57 32.99
C GLN A 274 17.55 -3.98 33.12
N ILE A 275 17.12 -3.66 34.34
CA ILE A 275 15.97 -2.80 34.59
C ILE A 275 16.48 -1.49 35.19
N SER A 276 16.06 -0.37 34.61
CA SER A 276 16.39 0.95 35.12
C SER A 276 15.19 1.90 35.04
N GLY A 277 15.05 2.78 36.02
CA GLY A 277 13.98 3.77 35.99
C GLY A 277 13.67 4.35 37.35
N MET A 278 12.51 4.98 37.44
CA MET A 278 12.07 5.71 38.62
C MET A 278 10.55 5.66 38.77
N ASP A 279 10.06 5.52 40.01
CA ASP A 279 8.62 5.36 40.31
C ASP A 279 7.72 6.48 39.75
N ASN A 280 8.22 7.72 39.75
CA ASN A 280 7.47 8.88 39.29
C ASN A 280 7.68 9.18 37.79
N GLU A 281 8.49 8.39 37.10
CA GLU A 281 8.74 8.47 35.66
C GLU A 281 8.52 7.09 35.04
N GLU A 282 9.42 6.64 34.17
CA GLU A 282 9.30 5.40 33.44
C GLU A 282 10.39 4.42 33.86
N TYR A 283 10.03 3.13 33.85
CA TYR A 283 10.99 2.04 33.87
C TYR A 283 11.26 1.56 32.45
N GLN A 284 12.49 1.13 32.21
CA GLN A 284 12.94 0.51 30.98
C GLN A 284 13.53 -0.85 31.28
N ILE A 285 13.37 -1.76 30.34
CA ILE A 285 14.00 -3.07 30.30
C ILE A 285 14.93 -3.12 29.10
N GLU A 286 16.15 -3.59 29.30
CA GLU A 286 17.15 -3.74 28.26
C GLU A 286 17.70 -5.16 28.24
N ILE A 287 17.96 -5.68 27.05
CA ILE A 287 18.61 -6.97 26.81
C ILE A 287 19.80 -6.72 25.89
N PHE A 288 20.99 -7.17 26.30
CA PHE A 288 22.24 -6.94 25.58
C PHE A 288 22.72 -8.19 24.86
N GLY A 289 23.32 -8.05 23.68
CA GLY A 289 24.06 -9.13 23.02
C GLY A 289 23.20 -10.33 22.66
N ILE A 290 21.96 -10.11 22.24
CA ILE A 290 21.12 -11.15 21.65
C ILE A 290 21.80 -11.66 20.37
N PRO A 291 22.04 -12.97 20.22
CA PRO A 291 22.82 -13.50 19.11
C PRO A 291 22.04 -13.46 17.79
N TYR A 292 22.77 -13.25 16.69
CA TYR A 292 22.29 -13.57 15.35
C TYR A 292 22.40 -15.09 15.11
N PRO A 293 21.49 -15.71 14.32
CA PRO A 293 20.43 -15.08 13.52
C PRO A 293 19.15 -14.74 14.30
N PHE A 294 19.01 -15.20 15.54
CA PHE A 294 17.78 -15.00 16.33
C PHE A 294 17.36 -13.53 16.44
N TYR A 295 18.32 -12.60 16.63
CA TYR A 295 18.01 -11.17 16.66
C TYR A 295 17.30 -10.69 15.38
N GLU A 296 17.78 -11.08 14.20
CA GLU A 296 17.18 -10.67 12.92
C GLU A 296 15.81 -11.31 12.70
N GLU A 297 15.61 -12.52 13.19
CA GLU A 297 14.34 -13.24 13.09
C GLU A 297 13.28 -12.67 14.04
N GLU A 298 13.67 -12.35 15.28
CA GLU A 298 12.76 -11.84 16.30
C GLU A 298 12.51 -10.34 16.17
N PHE A 299 13.53 -9.55 15.80
CA PHE A 299 13.51 -8.08 15.68
C PHE A 299 13.86 -7.56 14.27
N PRO A 300 13.19 -8.03 13.20
CA PRO A 300 13.54 -7.66 11.83
C PRO A 300 13.30 -6.18 11.52
N ILE A 301 12.41 -5.48 12.25
CA ILE A 301 12.22 -4.02 12.11
C ILE A 301 13.48 -3.29 12.55
N HIS A 302 13.99 -3.59 13.75
CA HIS A 302 15.21 -2.97 14.26
C HIS A 302 16.39 -3.16 13.31
N VAL A 303 16.48 -4.34 12.70
CA VAL A 303 17.48 -4.63 11.66
C VAL A 303 17.23 -3.80 10.38
N ALA A 304 15.98 -3.72 9.92
CA ALA A 304 15.62 -2.97 8.71
C ALA A 304 15.81 -1.46 8.87
N GLU A 305 15.43 -0.90 10.02
CA GLU A 305 15.63 0.50 10.37
C GLU A 305 17.11 0.84 10.40
N TYR A 306 17.93 0.01 11.05
CA TYR A 306 19.39 0.17 11.05
C TYR A 306 19.96 0.14 9.63
N LYS A 307 19.59 -0.85 8.79
CA LYS A 307 20.05 -0.96 7.40
C LYS A 307 19.65 0.27 6.56
N SER A 308 18.44 0.81 6.77
CA SER A 308 17.93 1.96 6.03
C SER A 308 18.75 3.25 6.18
N ILE A 309 19.51 3.37 7.27
CA ILE A 309 20.42 4.51 7.51
C ILE A 309 21.56 4.51 6.48
N PHE A 310 21.99 3.33 6.02
CA PHE A 310 23.10 3.17 5.08
C PHE A 310 22.67 3.20 3.62
N ASP A 311 21.41 2.86 3.33
CA ASP A 311 20.84 2.90 1.97
C ASP A 311 20.56 4.33 1.47
N LYS A 312 20.66 5.35 2.33
CA LYS A 312 20.44 6.77 2.00
C LYS A 312 21.71 7.53 1.55
N LYS A 313 22.73 6.84 1.03
CA LYS A 313 23.96 7.46 0.51
C LYS A 313 24.14 7.20 -0.98
#